data_AF-G9KXI9-F1
#
_entry.id   AF-G9KXI9-F1
#
_cell.length_a   1.000
_cell.length_b   1.000
_cell.length_c   1.000
_cell.angle_alpha   90.00
_cell.angle_beta   90.00
_cell.angle_gamma   90.00
#
_symmetry.space_group_name_H-M   'P 1'
#
loop_
_entity.id
_entity.type
_entity.pdbx_description
1 polymer ?
#
loop_
_entity_poly.entity_id
_entity_poly.type
_entity_poly.pdbx_seq_one_letter_code
_entity_poly.pdbx_strand_id
1 'polypeptide(L)'
;VFGENHLVQLISLQNADGSWCLDENLAGILGKSLEDLQAAVPVKDASSLSWATVLAVVWLHSNAMQMKGEWELLEKKARDWIHIHA
;
A
#
# COMPACT_ATOMS: atom_id res chain seq x y z
N VAL A 1 -13.79 15.50 1.85
CA VAL A 1 -13.30 15.65 0.46
C VAL A 1 -11.89 15.08 0.25
N PHE A 2 -11.12 14.74 1.29
CA PHE A 2 -9.73 14.26 1.14
C PHE A 2 -9.53 12.81 0.66
N GLY A 3 -10.56 11.94 0.74
CA GLY A 3 -10.40 10.50 0.49
C GLY A 3 -10.27 10.08 -0.98
N GLU A 4 -10.96 10.76 -1.90
CA GLU A 4 -10.94 10.38 -3.32
C GLU A 4 -9.58 10.68 -3.98
N ASN A 5 -8.94 11.78 -3.60
CA ASN A 5 -7.64 12.16 -4.14
C ASN A 5 -6.54 11.16 -3.74
N HIS A 6 -6.52 10.76 -2.47
CA HIS A 6 -5.54 9.79 -1.96
C HIS A 6 -5.78 8.37 -2.50
N LEU A 7 -7.03 7.95 -2.72
CA LEU A 7 -7.31 6.66 -3.33
C LEU A 7 -6.73 6.58 -4.75
N VAL A 8 -6.99 7.59 -5.59
CA VAL A 8 -6.48 7.62 -6.98
C VAL A 8 -4.95 7.64 -7.01
N GLN A 9 -4.33 8.39 -6.11
CA GLN A 9 -2.87 8.40 -5.97
C GLN A 9 -2.34 7.02 -5.56
N LEU A 10 -2.94 6.38 -4.55
CA LEU A 10 -2.52 5.06 -4.10
C LEU A 10 -2.65 4.00 -5.19
N ILE A 11 -3.76 4.03 -5.95
CA ILE A 11 -3.98 3.16 -7.11
C ILE A 11 -2.86 3.34 -8.15
N SER A 12 -2.50 4.60 -8.42
CA SER A 12 -1.50 4.96 -9.42
C SER A 12 -0.07 4.57 -9.02
N LEU A 13 0.19 4.38 -7.72
CA LEU A 13 1.48 3.89 -7.21
C LEU A 13 1.65 2.37 -7.28
N GLN A 14 0.59 1.60 -7.61
CA GLN A 14 0.75 0.16 -7.71
C GLN A 14 1.58 -0.21 -8.94
N ASN A 15 2.63 -1.00 -8.72
CA ASN A 15 3.39 -1.60 -9.80
C ASN A 15 2.52 -2.60 -10.61
N ALA A 16 2.93 -2.86 -11.85
CA ALA A 16 2.23 -3.80 -12.72
C ALA A 16 2.11 -5.21 -12.09
N ASP A 17 3.09 -5.61 -11.28
CA ASP A 17 3.14 -6.90 -10.58
C ASP A 17 2.24 -7.00 -9.34
N GLY A 18 1.68 -5.88 -8.86
CA GLY A 18 0.82 -5.84 -7.68
C GLY A 18 1.46 -5.25 -6.43
N SER A 19 2.77 -4.95 -6.45
CA SER A 19 3.49 -4.39 -5.30
C SER A 19 3.37 -2.87 -5.19
N TRP A 20 3.74 -2.35 -4.02
CA TRP A 20 4.05 -0.93 -3.82
C TRP A 20 5.50 -0.77 -3.34
N CYS A 21 6.10 0.36 -3.69
CA CYS A 21 7.40 0.78 -3.19
C CYS A 21 7.25 1.60 -1.91
N LEU A 22 8.16 1.39 -0.95
CA LEU A 22 8.24 2.23 0.23
C LEU A 22 8.99 3.52 -0.11
N ASP A 23 8.26 4.57 -0.45
CA ASP A 23 8.80 5.88 -0.83
C ASP A 23 8.02 7.05 -0.20
N GLU A 24 8.45 8.28 -0.47
CA GLU A 24 7.82 9.50 0.04
C GLU A 24 6.38 9.69 -0.45
N ASN A 25 6.04 9.20 -1.65
CA ASN A 25 4.68 9.33 -2.18
C ASN A 25 3.73 8.44 -1.39
N LEU A 26 4.13 7.19 -1.15
CA LEU A 26 3.36 6.28 -0.32
C LEU A 26 3.26 6.82 1.11
N ALA A 27 4.37 7.28 1.69
CA ALA A 27 4.37 7.85 3.04
C ALA A 27 3.42 9.06 3.17
N GLY A 28 3.42 9.95 2.17
CA GLY A 28 2.52 11.09 2.10
C GLY A 28 1.03 10.69 2.10
N ILE A 29 0.66 9.66 1.33
CA ILE A 29 -0.73 9.14 1.30
C ILE A 29 -1.13 8.53 2.65
N LEU A 30 -0.20 7.87 3.33
CA LEU A 30 -0.42 7.30 4.65
C LEU A 30 -0.39 8.34 5.78
N GLY A 31 -0.01 9.59 5.48
CA GLY A 31 0.13 10.65 6.47
C GLY A 31 1.24 10.37 7.49
N LYS A 32 2.33 9.73 7.06
CA LYS A 32 3.50 9.36 7.88
C LYS A 32 4.79 9.83 7.21
N SER A 33 5.88 9.91 7.98
CA SER A 33 7.20 10.07 7.38
C SER A 33 7.71 8.72 6.86
N LEU A 34 8.56 8.75 5.84
CA LEU A 34 9.21 7.55 5.33
C LEU A 34 10.04 6.85 6.41
N GLU A 35 10.72 7.62 7.26
CA GLU A 35 11.52 7.14 8.38
C GLU A 35 10.69 6.37 9.41
N ASP A 36 9.50 6.89 9.77
CA ASP A 36 8.58 6.22 10.70
C ASP A 36 8.10 4.89 10.13
N LEU A 37 7.78 4.85 8.83
CA LEU A 37 7.33 3.63 8.17
C LEU A 37 8.45 2.58 8.09
N GLN A 38 9.69 2.99 7.84
CA GLN A 38 10.86 2.11 7.84
C GLN A 38 11.18 1.57 9.24
N ALA A 39 11.05 2.40 10.28
CA ALA A 39 11.25 1.98 11.66
C ALA A 39 10.15 1.03 12.17
N ALA A 40 8.95 1.09 11.59
CA ALA A 40 7.79 0.29 11.98
C ALA A 40 7.71 -1.09 11.31
N VAL A 41 8.73 -1.52 10.56
CA VAL A 41 8.74 -2.84 9.93
C VAL A 41 8.64 -3.93 11.02
N PRO A 42 7.59 -4.79 11.00
CA PRO A 42 7.30 -5.69 12.11
C PRO A 42 8.24 -6.91 12.19
N VAL A 43 8.93 -7.23 11.09
CA VAL A 43 9.80 -8.41 10.97
C VAL A 43 11.17 -7.95 10.47
N LYS A 44 12.23 -8.29 11.20
CA LYS A 44 13.60 -7.80 10.92
C LYS A 44 14.10 -8.06 9.50
N ASP A 45 13.61 -9.13 8.86
CA ASP A 45 14.05 -9.55 7.51
C ASP A 45 12.96 -9.36 6.45
N ALA A 46 11.82 -8.72 6.78
CA ALA A 46 10.81 -8.43 5.78
C ALA A 46 11.33 -7.39 4.78
N SER A 47 11.13 -7.65 3.49
CA SER A 47 11.50 -6.69 2.45
C SER A 47 10.66 -5.41 2.58
N SER A 48 11.27 -4.27 2.26
CA SER A 48 10.57 -2.97 2.24
C SER A 48 9.39 -2.96 1.27
N LEU A 49 9.47 -3.71 0.16
CA LEU A 49 8.37 -3.89 -0.79
C LEU A 49 7.21 -4.66 -0.17
N SER A 50 7.48 -5.75 0.56
CA SER A 50 6.44 -6.52 1.25
C SER A 50 5.72 -5.65 2.28
N TRP A 51 6.48 -4.87 3.05
CA TRP A 51 5.92 -3.96 4.03
C TRP A 51 5.06 -2.85 3.40
N ALA A 52 5.56 -2.18 2.36
CA ALA A 52 4.80 -1.18 1.61
C ALA A 52 3.51 -1.74 1.02
N THR A 53 3.57 -2.95 0.45
CA THR A 53 2.42 -3.61 -0.16
C THR A 53 1.34 -3.93 0.90
N VAL A 54 1.74 -4.42 2.08
CA VAL A 54 0.82 -4.63 3.21
C VAL A 54 0.21 -3.32 3.69
N LEU A 55 1.02 -2.28 3.86
CA LEU A 55 0.56 -0.96 4.29
C LEU A 55 -0.46 -0.36 3.33
N ALA A 56 -0.24 -0.46 2.01
CA ALA A 56 -1.18 0.00 1.00
C ALA A 56 -2.52 -0.75 1.10
N VAL A 57 -2.49 -2.09 1.23
CA VAL A 57 -3.70 -2.90 1.41
C VAL A 57 -4.46 -2.51 2.68
N VAL A 58 -3.76 -2.35 3.81
CA VAL A 58 -4.38 -1.92 5.08
C VAL A 58 -5.03 -0.54 4.92
N TRP A 59 -4.38 0.38 4.21
CA TRP A 59 -4.93 1.71 3.96
C TRP A 59 -6.23 1.64 3.14
N LEU A 60 -6.28 0.81 2.09
CA LEU A 60 -7.49 0.62 1.26
C LEU A 60 -8.68 0.16 2.09
N HIS A 61 -8.47 -0.86 2.94
CA HIS A 61 -9.52 -1.37 3.84
C HIS A 61 -9.94 -0.34 4.90
N SER A 62 -9.02 0.47 5.39
CA SER A 62 -9.29 1.42 6.48
C SER A 62 -9.92 2.73 6.01
N ASN A 63 -9.63 3.18 4.79
CA ASN A 63 -9.98 4.53 4.32
C ASN A 63 -10.89 4.55 3.09
N ALA A 64 -10.94 3.46 2.32
CA ALA A 64 -11.64 3.40 1.03
C ALA A 64 -12.64 2.25 0.94
N MET A 65 -13.09 1.68 2.06
CA MET A 65 -14.00 0.52 2.07
C MET A 65 -15.28 0.73 1.25
N GLN A 66 -15.85 1.94 1.28
CA GLN A 66 -17.03 2.34 0.51
C GLN A 66 -16.81 2.36 -1.01
N MET A 67 -15.56 2.37 -1.47
CA MET A 67 -15.16 2.38 -2.89
C MET A 67 -14.52 1.05 -3.29
N LYS A 68 -14.86 -0.06 -2.63
CA LYS A 68 -14.23 -1.36 -2.86
C LYS A 68 -14.15 -1.77 -4.34
N GLY A 69 -15.18 -1.48 -5.13
CA GLY A 69 -15.20 -1.76 -6.57
C GLY A 69 -14.04 -1.10 -7.35
N GLU A 70 -13.49 0.00 -6.85
CA GLU A 70 -12.38 0.73 -7.49
C GLU A 70 -11.01 0.07 -7.24
N TRP A 71 -10.87 -0.72 -6.16
CA TRP A 71 -9.55 -1.21 -5.72
C TRP A 71 -9.47 -2.71 -5.42
N GLU A 72 -10.56 -3.45 -5.46
CA GLU A 72 -10.55 -4.89 -5.14
C GLU A 72 -9.64 -5.73 -6.06
N LEU A 73 -9.47 -5.32 -7.32
CA LEU A 73 -8.53 -5.95 -8.24
C LEU A 73 -7.07 -5.65 -7.87
N LEU A 74 -6.79 -4.43 -7.39
CA LEU A 74 -5.47 -4.07 -6.89
C LEU A 74 -5.10 -4.90 -5.66
N GLU A 75 -6.04 -5.04 -4.72
CA GLU A 75 -5.87 -5.89 -3.54
C GLU A 75 -5.56 -7.34 -3.95
N LYS A 76 -6.30 -7.89 -4.93
CA LYS A 76 -6.04 -9.24 -5.42
C LYS A 76 -4.61 -9.40 -5.94
N LYS A 77 -4.15 -8.49 -6.81
CA LYS A 77 -2.77 -8.50 -7.32
C LYS A 77 -1.75 -8.43 -6.18
N ALA A 78 -2.01 -7.58 -5.19
CA ALA A 78 -1.14 -7.40 -4.03
C ALA A 78 -1.00 -8.69 -3.21
N ARG A 79 -2.12 -9.38 -2.94
CA ARG A 79 -2.13 -10.67 -2.24
C ARG A 79 -1.38 -11.73 -3.04
N ASP A 80 -1.65 -11.85 -4.33
CA ASP A 80 -0.98 -12.80 -5.21
C ASP A 80 0.54 -12.54 -5.22
N TRP A 81 0.95 -11.27 -5.28
CA TRP A 81 2.35 -10.87 -5.21
C TRP A 81 3.00 -11.25 -3.86
N ILE A 82 2.35 -10.95 -2.73
CA ILE A 82 2.82 -11.29 -1.38
C ILE A 82 3.01 -12.80 -1.26
N HIS A 83 2.03 -13.62 -1.70
CA HIS A 83 2.13 -15.08 -1.62
C HIS A 83 3.31 -15.67 -2.40
N ILE A 84 3.82 -14.96 -3.41
CA ILE A 84 4.95 -15.42 -4.24
C ILE A 84 6.30 -14.90 -3.70
N HIS A 85 6.33 -13.69 -3.11
CA HIS A 85 7.58 -12.95 -2.84
C HIS A 85 7.86 -12.63 -1.36
N ALA A 86 6.90 -12.86 -0.45
CA ALA A 86 7.01 -12.51 0.98
C ALA A 86 6.74 -13.72 1.89
#